data_AF-A0A4E0RHY6-F1
#
_entry.id   AF-A0A4E0RHY6-F1
#
_cell.length_a   1.000
_cell.length_b   1.000
_cell.length_c   1.000
_cell.angle_alpha   90.00
_cell.angle_beta   90.00
_cell.angle_gamma   90.00
#
_symmetry.space_group_name_H-M   'P 1'
#
loop_
_entity.id
_entity.type
_entity.pdbx_description
1 polymer ?
#
loop_
_entity_poly.entity_id
_entity_poly.type
_entity_poly.pdbx_seq_one_letter_code
_entity_poly.pdbx_strand_id
1 'polypeptide(L)'
;MSSVGCSEETKFIYYIDEEETPYLVKLNISPDVVTLGDFKNALNRPHYKFFFKSIDDDFGVVKEEIFEDSAVLPCFNGRVVSWVSCDQSSIFSGSHWYSRINCAECRYLS
;
A
#
# COMPACT_ATOMS: atom_id res chain seq x y z
N MET A 1 -13.61 22.92 26.33
CA MET A 1 -13.28 21.49 26.47
C MET A 1 -12.56 21.10 25.20
N SER A 2 -11.24 20.91 25.27
CA SER A 2 -10.41 20.54 24.14
C SER A 2 -10.83 19.15 23.70
N SER A 3 -11.60 19.05 22.62
CA SER A 3 -11.87 17.77 21.99
C SER A 3 -10.53 17.20 21.55
N VAL A 4 -10.10 16.13 22.21
CA VAL A 4 -8.97 15.31 21.78
C VAL A 4 -9.31 14.89 20.36
N GLY A 5 -8.63 15.49 19.38
CA GLY A 5 -8.79 15.10 17.98
C GLY A 5 -8.37 13.65 17.86
N CYS A 6 -9.34 12.75 17.75
CA CYS A 6 -9.09 11.46 17.13
C CYS A 6 -8.53 11.82 15.75
N SER A 7 -7.27 11.47 15.47
CA SER A 7 -6.57 12.01 14.31
C SER A 7 -7.35 11.67 13.04
N GLU A 8 -7.96 12.66 12.39
CA GLU A 8 -8.66 12.48 11.12
C GLU A 8 -7.69 12.22 9.94
N GLU A 9 -6.43 11.91 10.25
CA GLU A 9 -5.36 11.69 9.28
C GLU A 9 -4.78 10.29 9.49
N THR A 10 -4.72 9.52 8.41
CA THR A 10 -4.00 8.26 8.33
C THR A 10 -2.71 8.45 7.56
N LYS A 11 -1.59 7.98 8.12
CA LYS A 11 -0.27 7.99 7.45
C LYS A 11 0.05 6.62 6.92
N PHE A 12 0.20 6.50 5.62
CA PHE A 12 0.66 5.29 4.96
C PHE A 12 2.17 5.37 4.77
N ILE A 13 2.86 4.33 5.22
CA ILE A 13 4.29 4.12 4.99
C ILE A 13 4.39 2.85 4.15
N TYR A 14 4.81 2.95 2.89
CA TYR A 14 4.75 1.81 1.99
C TYR A 14 6.04 1.57 1.21
N TYR A 15 6.36 0.31 1.00
CA TYR A 15 7.48 -0.17 0.20
C TYR A 15 6.97 -0.63 -1.16
N ILE A 16 7.72 -0.35 -2.23
CA ILE A 16 7.43 -0.86 -3.58
C ILE A 16 8.48 -1.92 -3.91
N ASP A 17 8.03 -3.13 -4.24
CA ASP A 17 8.88 -4.26 -4.63
C ASP A 17 10.08 -4.48 -3.64
N GLU A 18 11.32 -4.41 -4.13
CA GLU A 18 12.55 -4.59 -3.33
C GLU A 18 13.17 -3.27 -2.84
N GLU A 19 12.47 -2.15 -2.95
CA GLU A 19 13.00 -0.84 -2.54
C GLU A 19 13.16 -0.74 -1.02
N GLU A 20 14.34 -0.28 -0.57
CA GLU A 20 14.65 -0.17 0.87
C GLU A 20 14.05 1.09 1.53
N THR A 21 13.85 2.17 0.75
CA THR A 21 13.32 3.43 1.28
C THR A 21 11.80 3.46 1.14
N PRO A 22 11.03 3.56 2.24
CA PRO A 22 9.59 3.63 2.15
C PRO A 22 9.10 5.02 1.71
N TYR A 23 7.99 5.04 1.00
CA TYR A 23 7.24 6.24 0.67
C TYR A 23 6.24 6.56 1.77
N LEU A 24 5.87 7.84 1.88
CA LEU A 24 4.86 8.31 2.83
C LEU A 24 3.75 9.06 2.10
N VAL A 25 2.50 8.63 2.29
CA VAL A 25 1.30 9.37 1.88
C VAL A 25 0.39 9.61 3.08
N LYS A 26 -0.29 10.76 3.10
CA LYS A 26 -1.21 11.14 4.18
C LYS A 26 -2.59 11.30 3.60
N LEU A 27 -3.55 10.59 4.17
CA LEU A 27 -4.97 10.71 3.81
C LEU A 27 -5.71 11.39 4.94
N ASN A 28 -6.60 12.31 4.61
CA ASN A 28 -7.47 13.00 5.56
C ASN A 28 -8.70 12.13 5.89
N ILE A 29 -8.43 10.90 6.30
CA ILE A 29 -9.40 9.85 6.66
C ILE A 29 -8.99 9.29 8.01
N SER A 30 -9.96 9.09 8.90
CA SER A 30 -9.74 8.49 10.22
C SER A 30 -9.15 7.07 10.09
N PRO A 31 -8.16 6.70 10.91
CA PRO A 31 -7.57 5.36 10.90
C PRO A 31 -8.57 4.25 11.25
N ASP A 32 -9.70 4.59 11.86
CA ASP A 32 -10.74 3.62 12.23
C ASP A 32 -11.60 3.15 11.04
N VAL A 33 -11.58 3.89 9.93
CA VAL A 33 -12.46 3.65 8.77
C VAL A 33 -11.73 3.59 7.44
N VAL A 34 -10.41 3.83 7.43
CA VAL A 34 -9.62 3.86 6.20
C VAL A 34 -9.55 2.47 5.55
N THR A 35 -9.78 2.42 4.24
CA THR A 35 -9.91 1.18 3.49
C THR A 35 -8.78 0.96 2.49
N LEU A 36 -8.69 -0.27 1.96
CA LEU A 36 -7.81 -0.58 0.83
C LEU A 36 -8.14 0.28 -0.39
N GLY A 37 -9.43 0.53 -0.67
CA GLY A 37 -9.88 1.38 -1.76
C GLY A 37 -9.32 2.80 -1.67
N ASP A 38 -9.32 3.39 -0.46
CA ASP A 38 -8.74 4.71 -0.22
C ASP A 38 -7.24 4.74 -0.56
N PHE A 39 -6.52 3.69 -0.14
CA PHE A 39 -5.09 3.57 -0.40
C PHE A 39 -4.78 3.35 -1.89
N LYS A 40 -5.54 2.49 -2.58
CA LYS A 40 -5.43 2.27 -4.03
C LYS A 40 -5.69 3.55 -4.82
N ASN A 41 -6.72 4.30 -4.44
CA ASN A 41 -7.06 5.59 -5.04
C ASN A 41 -5.91 6.61 -4.88
N ALA A 42 -5.25 6.62 -3.72
CA ALA A 42 -4.09 7.48 -3.48
C ALA A 42 -2.86 7.12 -4.33
N LEU A 43 -2.64 5.82 -4.59
CA LEU A 43 -1.51 5.36 -5.39
C LEU A 43 -1.74 5.49 -6.90
N ASN A 44 -3.00 5.49 -7.36
CA ASN A 44 -3.39 5.55 -8.77
C ASN A 44 -2.68 4.49 -9.65
N ARG A 45 -2.50 3.28 -9.11
CA ARG A 45 -1.75 2.19 -9.73
C ARG A 45 -2.58 0.89 -9.79
N PRO A 46 -2.99 0.43 -10.99
CA PRO A 46 -3.67 -0.86 -11.13
C PRO A 46 -2.68 -2.03 -11.08
N HIS A 47 -3.16 -3.24 -10.78
CA HIS A 47 -2.41 -4.52 -10.82
C HIS A 47 -1.28 -4.72 -9.79
N TYR A 48 -1.52 -4.28 -8.55
CA TYR A 48 -0.61 -4.57 -7.43
C TYR A 48 -1.27 -5.48 -6.40
N LYS A 49 -0.43 -6.29 -5.73
CA LYS A 49 -0.77 -6.99 -4.50
C LYS A 49 -0.39 -6.12 -3.30
N PHE A 50 -1.25 -6.10 -2.30
CA PHE A 50 -1.12 -5.24 -1.13
C PHE A 50 -1.01 -6.10 0.12
N PHE A 51 0.12 -5.96 0.81
CA PHE A 51 0.35 -6.59 2.10
C PHE A 51 0.45 -5.52 3.17
N PHE A 52 -0.01 -5.83 4.37
CA PHE A 52 -0.07 -4.89 5.48
C PHE A 52 0.55 -5.49 6.73
N LYS A 53 1.21 -4.65 7.53
CA LYS A 53 1.69 -5.05 8.83
C LYS A 53 0.48 -5.21 9.75
N SER A 54 0.22 -6.42 10.19
CA SER A 54 -0.90 -6.76 11.07
C SER A 54 -0.42 -7.51 12.31
N ILE A 55 -1.33 -7.75 13.25
CA ILE A 55 -1.12 -8.60 14.42
C ILE A 55 -2.10 -9.76 14.33
N ASP A 56 -1.55 -10.96 14.29
CA ASP A 56 -2.27 -12.21 14.46
C ASP A 56 -2.17 -12.68 15.93
N ASP A 57 -3.24 -13.27 16.46
CA ASP A 57 -3.34 -13.64 17.88
C ASP A 57 -2.34 -14.75 18.28
N ASP A 58 -2.00 -15.65 17.36
CA ASP A 58 -1.13 -16.80 17.62
C ASP A 58 0.32 -16.53 17.17
N PHE A 59 0.49 -15.83 16.05
CA PHE A 59 1.79 -15.63 15.42
C PHE A 59 2.42 -14.25 15.72
N GLY A 60 1.66 -13.30 16.26
CA GLY A 60 2.11 -11.94 16.49
C GLY A 60 2.21 -11.13 15.19
N VAL A 61 3.34 -10.46 14.94
CA VAL A 61 3.47 -9.55 13.79
C VAL A 61 3.54 -10.33 12.47
N VAL A 62 2.59 -10.10 11.58
CA VAL A 62 2.49 -10.75 10.25
C VAL A 62 2.38 -9.76 9.10
N LYS A 63 2.59 -10.24 7.87
CA LYS A 63 2.28 -9.53 6.62
C LYS A 63 0.97 -10.09 6.06
N GLU A 64 -0.14 -9.43 6.35
CA GLU A 64 -1.47 -9.84 5.91
C GLU A 64 -1.74 -9.35 4.49
N GLU A 65 -2.20 -10.22 3.59
CA GLU A 65 -2.65 -9.84 2.25
C GLU A 65 -4.10 -9.38 2.30
N ILE A 66 -4.37 -8.16 1.82
CA ILE A 66 -5.74 -7.63 1.73
C ILE A 66 -6.02 -7.28 0.26
N PHE A 67 -7.05 -7.89 -0.31
CA PHE A 67 -7.42 -7.74 -1.72
C PHE A 67 -8.76 -7.01 -1.94
N GLU A 68 -9.64 -7.00 -0.94
CA GLU A 68 -10.99 -6.40 -0.99
C GLU A 68 -10.94 -4.88 -0.76
N ASP A 69 -11.54 -4.09 -1.65
CA ASP A 69 -11.45 -2.62 -1.61
C ASP A 69 -12.16 -2.03 -0.38
N SER A 70 -13.22 -2.69 0.10
CA SER A 70 -13.98 -2.24 1.27
C SER A 70 -13.36 -2.66 2.62
N ALA A 71 -12.26 -3.42 2.62
CA ALA A 71 -11.64 -3.88 3.85
C ALA A 71 -10.95 -2.72 4.58
N VAL A 72 -11.23 -2.59 5.89
CA VAL A 72 -10.54 -1.63 6.78
C VAL A 72 -9.13 -2.12 7.03
N LEU A 73 -8.16 -1.20 6.99
CA LEU A 73 -6.74 -1.55 7.06
C LEU A 73 -6.22 -1.65 8.50
N PRO A 74 -5.24 -2.55 8.77
CA PRO A 74 -4.55 -2.60 10.05
C PRO A 74 -3.82 -1.27 10.33
N CYS A 75 -4.28 -0.57 11.36
CA CYS A 75 -3.76 0.73 11.79
C CYS A 75 -3.08 0.64 13.16
N PHE A 76 -1.87 1.19 13.28
CA PHE A 76 -1.15 1.31 14.56
C PHE A 76 -0.69 2.76 14.77
N ASN A 77 -1.22 3.42 15.80
CA ASN A 77 -0.93 4.83 16.11
C ASN A 77 -1.15 5.78 14.92
N GLY A 78 -2.26 5.60 14.19
CA GLY A 78 -2.60 6.40 13.00
C GLY A 78 -1.70 6.13 11.79
N ARG A 79 -0.98 4.99 11.78
CA ARG A 79 -0.10 4.59 10.69
C ARG A 79 -0.48 3.23 10.15
N VAL A 80 -0.45 3.12 8.83
CA VAL A 80 -0.56 1.88 8.08
C VAL A 80 0.80 1.61 7.45
N VAL A 81 1.34 0.40 7.62
CA VAL A 81 2.58 -0.03 6.96
C VAL A 81 2.22 -1.05 5.90
N SER A 82 2.64 -0.80 4.65
CA SER A 82 2.31 -1.66 3.51
C SER A 82 3.52 -2.08 2.68
N TRP A 83 3.44 -3.26 2.08
CA TRP A 83 4.31 -3.71 1.00
C TRP A 83 3.48 -3.90 -0.25
N VAL A 84 3.87 -3.23 -1.32
CA VAL A 84 3.16 -3.19 -2.59
C VAL A 84 4.02 -3.92 -3.62
N SER A 85 3.51 -5.00 -4.20
CA SER A 85 4.25 -5.82 -5.16
C SER A 85 3.53 -5.88 -6.49
N CYS A 86 4.25 -5.65 -7.59
CA CYS A 86 3.67 -5.75 -8.93
C CYS A 86 3.16 -7.19 -9.15
N ASP A 87 1.90 -7.35 -9.57
CA ASP A 87 1.38 -8.68 -9.88
C ASP A 87 2.01 -9.19 -11.18
N GLN A 88 3.09 -9.97 -11.07
CA GLN A 88 3.80 -10.52 -12.22
C GLN A 88 2.88 -11.36 -13.12
N SER A 89 1.77 -11.92 -12.60
CA SER A 89 0.79 -12.65 -13.40
C SER A 89 0.13 -11.79 -14.49
N SER A 90 0.00 -10.48 -14.27
CA SER A 90 -0.51 -9.54 -15.29
C SER A 90 0.50 -9.26 -16.41
N ILE A 91 1.80 -9.49 -16.16
CA ILE A 91 2.89 -9.29 -17.13
C ILE A 91 3.01 -10.50 -18.08
N PHE A 92 2.74 -11.71 -17.59
CA PHE A 92 2.96 -12.95 -18.35
C PHE A 92 1.80 -13.40 -19.25
N SER A 93 0.60 -12.81 -19.12
CA SER A 93 -0.58 -13.21 -19.92
C SER A 93 -0.71 -12.48 -21.27
N GLY A 94 0.13 -11.47 -21.53
CA GLY A 94 0.22 -10.79 -22.82
C GLY A 94 1.56 -11.11 -23.49
N SER A 95 1.53 -11.87 -24.58
CA SER A 95 2.68 -12.16 -25.44
C SER A 95 3.49 -10.88 -25.75
N HIS A 96 4.61 -10.64 -25.08
CA HIS A 96 5.70 -9.77 -25.54
C HIS A 96 6.95 -9.98 -24.67
N TRP A 97 7.84 -10.86 -25.14
CA TRP A 97 9.24 -10.95 -24.72
C TRP A 97 10.04 -9.64 -24.97
N TYR A 98 9.40 -8.58 -25.48
CA TYR A 98 9.95 -7.23 -25.63
C TYR A 98 9.19 -6.26 -24.74
N SER A 99 9.59 -6.13 -23.48
CA SER A 99 9.43 -4.91 -22.66
C SER A 99 10.07 -5.15 -21.31
N ARG A 100 11.39 -5.33 -21.32
CA ARG A 100 12.22 -4.96 -20.16
C ARG A 100 12.16 -3.44 -19.99
N ILE A 101 11.07 -2.93 -19.40
CA ILE A 101 11.06 -1.57 -18.85
C ILE A 101 10.66 -1.72 -17.39
N ASN A 102 11.70 -1.93 -16.58
CA ASN A 102 11.62 -1.83 -15.14
C ASN A 102 11.12 -0.44 -14.74
N CYS A 103 10.30 -0.42 -13.70
CA CYS A 103 9.56 0.70 -13.15
C CYS A 103 10.47 1.77 -12.47
N ALA A 104 11.65 2.09 -13.02
CA ALA A 104 12.61 3.04 -12.45
C ALA A 104 13.46 3.86 -13.45
N GLU A 105 13.54 3.52 -14.75
CA GLU A 105 14.50 4.16 -15.68
C GLU A 105 13.94 5.20 -16.68
N CYS A 106 12.65 5.53 -16.66
CA CYS A 106 12.09 6.59 -17.53
C CYS A 106 12.30 8.03 -16.99
N ARG A 107 13.47 8.36 -16.42
CA ARG A 107 13.82 9.75 -16.03
C ARG A 107 15.06 10.33 -16.69
N TYR A 108 15.83 9.55 -17.47
CA TYR A 108 17.13 10.00 -18.00
C TYR A 108 17.30 9.88 -19.52
N LEU A 109 16.22 9.90 -20.29
CA LEU A 109 16.31 10.02 -21.75
C LEU A 109 15.35 11.11 -22.25
N SER A 110 15.86 12.34 -22.22
CA SER A 110 15.44 13.49 -23.04
C SER A 110 16.64 13.95 -23.85
#